data_AF-A0A7S3XFL9-F1
#
_entry.id   AF-A0A7S3XFL9-F1
#
_cell.length_a   1.000
_cell.length_b   1.000
_cell.length_c   1.000
_cell.angle_alpha   90.00
_cell.angle_beta   90.00
_cell.angle_gamma   90.00
#
_symmetry.space_group_name_H-M   'P 1'
#
loop_
_entity.id
_entity.type
_entity.pdbx_description
1 polymer ?
#
loop_
_entity_poly.entity_id
_entity_poly.type
_entity_poly.pdbx_seq_one_letter_code
_entity_poly.pdbx_strand_id
1 'polypeptide(L)'
;KARRIRELTSVVQKRFNFPDGSVELYAEKVANRGLCAIAQAESLRYKLLGGLAVRRACYGVLRFIMESGAKGCEVIVSGKLRAARAKAMKFKDGYMISSGYPVNEYITGAVRHVLLRQGVLGIKVKIMLDWDPTGKQGPKTPLPDQITVHQPKDDEDMGGKPYVGK
;
A
#
# COMPACT_ATOMS: atom_id res chain seq x y z
N LYS A 1 7.62 -5.48 -31.27
CA LYS A 1 6.83 -5.44 -30.00
C LYS A 1 7.36 -6.56 -29.07
N ALA A 2 7.36 -6.39 -27.74
CA ALA A 2 7.90 -7.33 -26.73
C ALA A 2 9.44 -7.51 -26.62
N ARG A 3 10.26 -6.63 -27.20
CA ARG A 3 11.73 -6.70 -27.13
C ARG A 3 12.27 -6.77 -25.69
N ARG A 4 11.83 -5.86 -24.82
CA ARG A 4 12.31 -5.77 -23.42
C ARG A 4 11.97 -7.02 -22.60
N ILE A 5 10.81 -7.64 -22.81
CA ILE A 5 10.42 -8.88 -22.11
C ILE A 5 11.35 -10.01 -22.53
N ARG A 6 11.61 -10.16 -23.84
CA ARG A 6 12.55 -11.18 -24.36
C ARG A 6 13.96 -10.97 -23.81
N GLU A 7 14.45 -9.73 -23.77
CA GLU A 7 15.76 -9.40 -23.20
C GLU A 7 15.84 -9.80 -21.71
N LEU A 8 14.81 -9.48 -20.92
CA LEU A 8 14.76 -9.89 -19.51
C LEU A 8 14.70 -11.41 -19.34
N THR A 9 13.91 -12.10 -20.16
CA THR A 9 13.85 -13.57 -20.15
C THR A 9 15.23 -14.16 -20.43
N SER A 10 15.93 -13.67 -21.46
CA SER A 10 17.30 -14.13 -21.77
C SER A 10 18.30 -13.86 -20.65
N VAL A 11 18.19 -12.73 -19.95
CA VAL A 11 19.06 -12.42 -18.80
C VAL A 11 18.81 -13.39 -17.65
N VAL A 12 17.55 -13.66 -17.30
CA VAL A 12 17.20 -14.62 -16.25
C VAL A 12 17.66 -16.02 -16.63
N GLN A 13 17.37 -16.44 -17.86
CA GLN A 13 17.72 -17.76 -18.34
C GLN A 13 19.23 -18.01 -18.31
N LYS A 14 20.03 -17.09 -18.86
CA LYS A 14 21.50 -17.21 -18.87
C LYS A 14 22.12 -17.10 -17.48
N ARG A 15 21.60 -16.21 -16.63
CA ARG A 15 22.15 -16.00 -15.28
C ARG A 15 21.97 -17.20 -14.37
N PHE A 16 20.86 -17.91 -14.50
CA PHE A 16 20.55 -19.10 -13.70
C PHE A 16 20.79 -20.42 -14.46
N ASN A 17 21.38 -20.34 -15.66
CA ASN A 17 21.74 -21.48 -16.50
C ASN A 17 20.57 -22.43 -16.80
N PHE A 18 19.39 -21.86 -17.05
CA PHE A 18 18.19 -22.60 -17.41
C PHE A 18 18.22 -23.05 -18.88
N PRO A 19 17.63 -24.20 -19.22
CA PRO A 19 17.45 -24.64 -20.61
C PRO A 19 16.64 -23.62 -21.43
N ASP A 20 16.92 -23.53 -22.73
CA ASP A 20 16.18 -22.68 -23.65
C ASP A 20 14.68 -23.00 -23.61
N GLY A 21 13.85 -21.96 -23.47
CA GLY A 21 12.39 -22.08 -23.43
C GLY A 21 11.79 -22.55 -22.10
N SER A 22 12.59 -22.79 -21.06
CA SER A 22 12.07 -23.22 -19.74
C SER A 22 11.50 -22.09 -18.87
N VAL A 23 11.81 -20.82 -19.20
CA VAL A 23 11.38 -19.64 -18.43
C VAL A 23 10.55 -18.72 -19.32
N GLU A 24 9.36 -18.36 -18.84
CA GLU A 24 8.48 -17.38 -19.48
C GLU A 24 8.15 -16.25 -18.50
N LEU A 25 8.16 -15.00 -19.00
CA LEU A 25 7.85 -13.82 -18.21
C LEU A 25 6.52 -13.22 -18.65
N TYR A 26 5.59 -13.11 -17.70
CA TYR A 26 4.30 -12.46 -17.85
C TYR A 26 4.29 -11.13 -17.11
N ALA A 27 3.58 -10.14 -17.66
CA ALA A 27 3.45 -8.82 -17.06
C ALA A 27 1.98 -8.52 -16.82
N GLU A 28 1.58 -8.48 -15.56
CA GLU A 28 0.22 -8.15 -15.15
C GLU A 28 0.15 -6.75 -14.55
N LYS A 29 -1.01 -6.10 -14.74
CA LYS A 29 -1.25 -4.78 -14.17
C LYS A 29 -1.72 -4.93 -12.73
N VAL A 30 -1.07 -4.20 -11.82
CA VAL A 30 -1.55 -4.05 -10.44
C VAL A 30 -2.89 -3.32 -10.46
N ALA A 31 -3.93 -3.92 -9.87
CA ALA A 31 -5.29 -3.38 -9.85
C ALA A 31 -5.32 -1.96 -9.25
N ASN A 32 -4.90 -1.80 -7.99
CA ASN A 32 -4.85 -0.52 -7.29
C ASN A 32 -3.42 -0.10 -6.97
N ARG A 33 -2.81 0.66 -7.89
CA ARG A 33 -1.45 1.20 -7.72
C ARG A 33 -1.33 2.14 -6.51
N GLY A 34 -2.40 2.82 -6.13
CA GLY A 34 -2.46 3.71 -4.97
C GLY A 34 -2.11 3.03 -3.65
N LEU A 35 -2.58 1.79 -3.47
CA LEU A 35 -2.39 1.00 -2.25
C LEU A 35 -1.04 0.27 -2.19
N CYS A 36 -0.24 0.28 -3.28
CA CYS A 36 1.06 -0.37 -3.31
C CYS A 36 2.18 0.56 -2.81
N ALA A 37 2.73 0.29 -1.63
CA ALA A 37 3.79 1.12 -1.04
C ALA A 37 5.05 1.24 -1.92
N ILE A 38 5.43 0.17 -2.62
CA ILE A 38 6.59 0.17 -3.53
C ILE A 38 6.36 1.14 -4.70
N ALA A 39 5.18 1.07 -5.33
CA ALA A 39 4.85 1.93 -6.45
C ALA A 39 4.81 3.41 -6.04
N GLN A 40 4.30 3.70 -4.83
CA GLN A 40 4.26 5.04 -4.29
C GLN A 40 5.64 5.57 -3.88
N ALA A 41 6.50 4.71 -3.31
CA ALA A 41 7.87 5.07 -2.98
C ALA A 41 8.71 5.38 -4.23
N GLU A 42 8.56 4.58 -5.30
CA GLU A 42 9.21 4.88 -6.59
C GLU A 42 8.63 6.16 -7.23
N SER A 43 7.31 6.37 -7.18
CA SER A 43 6.71 7.61 -7.67
C SER A 43 7.27 8.83 -6.93
N LEU A 44 7.40 8.76 -5.60
CA LEU A 44 7.98 9.83 -4.80
C LEU A 44 9.46 10.05 -5.15
N ARG A 45 10.23 8.98 -5.35
CA ARG A 45 11.62 9.05 -5.81
C ARG A 45 11.75 9.81 -7.12
N TYR A 46 10.96 9.47 -8.13
CA TYR A 46 11.00 10.18 -9.42
C TYR A 46 10.55 11.63 -9.32
N LYS A 47 9.54 11.95 -8.49
CA LYS A 47 9.13 13.34 -8.23
C LYS A 47 10.25 14.17 -7.61
N LEU A 48 11.00 13.59 -6.66
CA LEU A 48 12.15 14.27 -6.04
C LEU A 48 13.34 14.42 -6.99
N LEU A 49 13.62 13.42 -7.82
CA LEU A 49 14.64 13.52 -8.87
C LEU A 49 14.27 14.57 -9.93
N GLY A 50 12.98 14.74 -10.22
CA GLY A 50 12.46 15.79 -11.10
C GLY A 50 12.52 17.20 -10.50
N GLY A 51 13.14 17.41 -9.34
CA GLY A 51 13.33 18.72 -8.73
C GLY A 51 12.08 19.27 -8.00
N LEU A 52 11.04 18.45 -7.81
CA LEU A 52 9.84 18.87 -7.10
C LEU A 52 10.15 19.06 -5.60
N ALA A 53 9.65 20.14 -5.01
CA ALA A 53 9.88 20.43 -3.59
C ALA A 53 9.36 19.30 -2.69
N VAL A 54 10.14 18.91 -1.68
CA VAL A 54 9.89 17.72 -0.83
C VAL A 54 8.48 17.71 -0.22
N ARG A 55 8.04 18.83 0.37
CA ARG A 55 6.68 18.93 0.96
C ARG A 55 5.59 18.72 -0.10
N ARG A 56 5.72 19.37 -1.26
CA ARG A 56 4.75 19.26 -2.36
C ARG A 56 4.69 17.83 -2.89
N ALA A 57 5.85 17.19 -3.07
CA ALA A 57 5.92 15.81 -3.53
C ALA A 57 5.28 14.83 -2.53
N CYS A 58 5.56 14.99 -1.23
CA CYS A 58 5.02 14.12 -0.18
C CYS A 58 3.50 14.28 -0.04
N TYR A 59 2.99 15.52 0.05
CA TYR A 59 1.53 15.75 0.14
C TYR A 59 0.79 15.26 -1.10
N GLY A 60 1.39 15.38 -2.30
CA GLY A 60 0.79 14.85 -3.52
C GLY A 60 0.69 13.31 -3.53
N VAL A 61 1.66 12.61 -2.95
CA VAL A 61 1.62 11.14 -2.81
C VAL A 61 0.67 10.71 -1.70
N LEU A 62 0.73 11.38 -0.55
CA LEU A 62 -0.11 11.09 0.61
C LEU A 62 -1.60 11.27 0.26
N ARG A 63 -1.96 12.38 -0.40
CA ARG A 63 -3.33 12.62 -0.89
C ARG A 63 -3.78 11.53 -1.86
N PHE A 64 -2.93 11.15 -2.82
CA PHE A 64 -3.25 10.10 -3.78
C PHE A 64 -3.50 8.74 -3.11
N ILE A 65 -2.75 8.41 -2.05
CA ILE A 65 -2.93 7.17 -1.28
C ILE A 65 -4.27 7.18 -0.54
N MET A 66 -4.60 8.29 0.13
CA MET A 66 -5.88 8.42 0.86
C MET A 66 -7.07 8.39 -0.10
N GLU A 67 -7.00 9.10 -1.24
CA GLU A 67 -8.04 9.08 -2.29
C GLU A 67 -8.21 7.69 -2.93
N SER A 68 -7.17 6.85 -2.86
CA SER A 68 -7.23 5.45 -3.32
C SER A 68 -7.90 4.49 -2.32
N GLY A 69 -8.42 4.99 -1.19
CA GLY A 69 -9.14 4.19 -0.19
C GLY A 69 -8.25 3.57 0.89
N ALA A 70 -7.07 4.12 1.16
CA ALA A 70 -6.28 3.70 2.30
C ALA A 70 -6.89 4.22 3.62
N LYS A 71 -6.85 3.40 4.67
CA LYS A 71 -7.29 3.79 6.03
C LYS A 71 -6.34 4.80 6.67
N GLY A 72 -5.07 4.76 6.30
CA GLY A 72 -4.08 5.77 6.64
C GLY A 72 -2.75 5.58 5.94
N CYS A 73 -1.90 6.60 6.03
CA CYS A 73 -0.61 6.65 5.35
C CYS A 73 0.42 7.42 6.18
N GLU A 74 1.67 6.94 6.13
CA GLU A 74 2.82 7.63 6.69
C GLU A 74 3.96 7.67 5.66
N VAL A 75 4.39 8.87 5.29
CA VAL A 75 5.53 9.12 4.41
C VAL A 75 6.61 9.83 5.20
N ILE A 76 7.80 9.24 5.26
CA ILE A 76 8.98 9.80 5.91
C ILE A 76 10.05 10.05 4.85
N VAL A 77 10.56 11.27 4.80
CA VAL A 77 11.75 11.63 4.01
C VAL A 77 12.85 12.05 4.96
N SER A 78 13.99 11.39 4.87
CA SER A 78 15.14 11.57 5.76
C SER A 78 16.41 11.81 4.96
N GLY A 79 17.30 12.67 5.48
CA GLY A 79 18.61 12.94 4.88
C GLY A 79 18.93 14.44 4.85
N LYS A 80 19.91 14.82 4.01
CA LYS A 80 20.32 16.22 3.82
C LYS A 80 19.33 16.93 2.88
N LEU A 81 18.39 17.67 3.45
CA LEU A 81 17.31 18.33 2.68
C LEU A 81 17.74 19.68 2.11
N ARG A 82 17.88 20.69 2.97
CA ARG A 82 18.37 22.04 2.60
C ARG A 82 19.62 22.47 3.36
N ALA A 83 19.86 21.86 4.52
CA ALA A 83 20.96 22.19 5.41
C ALA A 83 22.03 21.08 5.38
N ALA A 84 23.23 21.41 5.86
CA ALA A 84 24.35 20.46 5.96
C ALA A 84 24.05 19.27 6.90
N ARG A 85 23.19 19.47 7.89
CA ARG A 85 22.75 18.43 8.85
C ARG A 85 21.54 17.67 8.33
N ALA A 86 21.51 16.36 8.59
CA ALA A 86 20.37 15.52 8.25
C ALA A 86 19.12 15.91 9.05
N LYS A 87 17.96 15.83 8.41
CA LYS A 87 16.65 16.03 9.01
C LYS A 87 15.68 14.95 8.52
N ALA A 88 14.75 14.55 9.37
CA ALA A 88 13.64 13.68 9.00
C ALA A 88 12.33 14.49 9.02
N MET A 89 11.61 14.48 7.89
CA MET A 89 10.26 15.02 7.78
C MET A 89 9.28 13.86 7.72
N LYS A 90 8.34 13.83 8.65
CA LYS A 90 7.27 12.83 8.72
C LYS A 90 5.96 13.49 8.31
N PHE A 91 5.25 12.87 7.39
CA PHE A 91 3.92 13.27 6.92
C PHE A 91 2.99 12.09 7.22
N LYS A 92 1.93 12.32 7.99
CA LYS A 92 0.97 11.31 8.41
C LYS A 92 -0.43 11.79 8.09
N ASP A 93 -1.30 10.87 7.71
CA ASP A 93 -2.73 11.12 7.51
C ASP A 93 -3.52 9.83 7.76
N GLY A 94 -4.76 9.97 8.22
CA GLY A 94 -5.62 8.86 8.62
C GLY A 94 -5.14 8.07 9.84
N TYR A 95 -5.57 6.82 9.93
CA TYR A 95 -5.31 5.92 11.05
C TYR A 95 -4.13 4.98 10.76
N MET A 96 -3.23 4.80 11.73
CA MET A 96 -2.02 3.97 11.56
C MET A 96 -1.71 3.20 12.84
N ILE A 97 -1.83 1.87 12.77
CA ILE A 97 -1.40 0.97 13.84
C ILE A 97 0.13 0.83 13.85
N SER A 98 0.71 0.60 15.03
CA SER A 98 2.17 0.51 15.20
C SER A 98 2.64 -0.75 15.92
N SER A 99 1.72 -1.52 16.52
CA SER A 99 2.00 -2.68 17.36
C SER A 99 1.08 -3.86 17.05
N GLY A 100 1.52 -5.06 17.45
CA GLY A 100 0.78 -6.31 17.29
C GLY A 100 0.93 -6.95 15.91
N TYR A 101 0.38 -8.16 15.78
CA TYR A 101 0.36 -8.92 14.53
C TYR A 101 -0.37 -8.21 13.37
N PRO A 102 -1.46 -7.43 13.58
CA PRO A 102 -2.14 -6.72 12.49
C PRO A 102 -1.23 -5.79 11.68
N VAL A 103 -0.10 -5.33 12.21
CA VAL A 103 0.90 -4.55 11.45
C VAL A 103 1.39 -5.32 10.22
N ASN A 104 1.59 -6.63 10.32
CA ASN A 104 2.12 -7.43 9.21
C ASN A 104 1.10 -7.64 8.09
N GLU A 105 -0.19 -7.68 8.43
CA GLU A 105 -1.27 -7.90 7.47
C GLU A 105 -1.79 -6.59 6.88
N TYR A 106 -2.01 -5.59 7.71
CA TYR A 106 -2.63 -4.33 7.31
C TYR A 106 -1.65 -3.31 6.74
N ILE A 107 -0.37 -3.35 7.13
CA ILE A 107 0.58 -2.32 6.73
C ILE A 107 1.50 -2.84 5.64
N THR A 108 1.41 -2.19 4.47
CA THR A 108 2.41 -2.33 3.43
C THR A 108 3.45 -1.21 3.55
N GLY A 109 4.71 -1.60 3.69
CA GLY A 109 5.84 -0.70 3.86
C GLY A 109 6.84 -0.80 2.72
N ALA A 110 7.42 0.33 2.32
CA ALA A 110 8.51 0.38 1.35
C ALA A 110 9.55 1.43 1.73
N VAL A 111 10.83 1.09 1.55
CA VAL A 111 11.96 2.00 1.71
C VAL A 111 12.68 2.15 0.38
N ARG A 112 13.02 3.39 -0.01
CA ARG A 112 13.77 3.70 -1.23
C ARG A 112 14.80 4.77 -0.98
N HIS A 113 15.86 4.74 -1.79
CA HIS A 113 16.93 5.72 -1.74
C HIS A 113 16.88 6.62 -2.97
N VAL A 114 17.07 7.91 -2.76
CA VAL A 114 17.12 8.92 -3.83
C VAL A 114 18.50 9.54 -3.83
N LEU A 115 19.20 9.43 -4.95
CA LEU A 115 20.51 10.04 -5.13
C LEU A 115 20.31 11.46 -5.64
N LEU A 116 20.67 12.45 -4.82
CA LEU A 116 20.71 13.87 -5.20
C LEU A 116 22.16 14.35 -5.19
N ARG A 117 22.42 15.51 -5.80
CA ARG A 117 23.78 16.10 -5.86
C ARG A 117 24.40 16.32 -4.47
N GLN A 118 23.59 16.63 -3.46
CA GLN A 118 24.06 16.86 -2.09
C GLN A 118 24.29 15.57 -1.27
N GLY A 119 23.86 14.42 -1.79
CA GLY A 119 23.91 13.13 -1.09
C GLY A 119 22.64 12.32 -1.29
N VAL A 120 22.46 11.30 -0.45
CA VAL A 120 21.32 10.37 -0.54
C VAL A 120 20.22 10.77 0.44
N LEU A 121 18.97 10.80 -0.05
CA LEU A 121 17.78 10.85 0.78
C LEU A 121 17.16 9.46 0.92
N GLY A 122 16.68 9.13 2.12
CA GLY A 122 15.87 7.94 2.40
C GLY A 122 14.39 8.29 2.41
N ILE A 123 13.61 7.58 1.61
CA ILE A 123 12.15 7.59 1.61
C ILE A 123 11.67 6.33 2.32
N LYS A 124 10.72 6.47 3.24
CA LYS A 124 9.94 5.37 3.81
C LYS A 124 8.46 5.68 3.66
N VAL A 125 7.72 4.82 2.99
CA VAL A 125 6.26 4.91 2.84
C VAL A 125 5.64 3.73 3.58
N LYS A 126 4.64 4.00 4.41
CA LYS A 126 3.78 3.01 5.05
C LYS A 126 2.34 3.33 4.68
N ILE A 127 1.59 2.34 4.23
CA ILE A 127 0.18 2.47 3.90
C ILE A 127 -0.57 1.44 4.74
N MET A 128 -1.55 1.90 5.52
CA MET A 128 -2.50 1.04 6.20
C MET A 128 -3.67 0.77 5.26
N LEU A 129 -3.82 -0.48 4.86
CA LEU A 129 -4.93 -0.94 4.03
C LEU A 129 -6.22 -0.91 4.84
N ASP A 130 -7.34 -0.77 4.14
CA ASP A 130 -8.65 -0.94 4.77
C ASP A 130 -9.04 -2.42 4.83
N TRP A 131 -9.96 -2.76 5.73
CA TRP A 131 -10.49 -4.11 5.83
C TRP A 131 -11.41 -4.40 4.64
N ASP A 132 -11.18 -5.53 3.96
CA ASP A 132 -11.95 -5.93 2.79
C ASP A 132 -12.38 -7.40 2.94
N PRO A 133 -13.68 -7.70 3.11
CA PRO A 133 -14.20 -9.07 3.20
C PRO A 133 -13.80 -9.95 2.02
N THR A 134 -13.63 -9.36 0.83
CA THR A 134 -13.24 -10.08 -0.39
C THR A 134 -11.74 -10.39 -0.45
N GLY A 135 -10.93 -9.64 0.30
CA GLY A 135 -9.49 -9.79 0.35
C GLY A 135 -8.75 -9.35 -0.91
N LYS A 136 -9.37 -8.51 -1.76
CA LYS A 136 -8.76 -8.07 -3.03
C LYS A 136 -7.85 -6.87 -2.82
N GLN A 137 -8.27 -5.93 -1.97
CA GLN A 137 -7.56 -4.67 -1.76
C GLN A 137 -6.89 -4.57 -0.39
N GLY A 138 -7.35 -5.36 0.57
CA GLY A 138 -6.84 -5.39 1.93
C GLY A 138 -7.05 -6.75 2.59
N PRO A 139 -6.73 -6.85 3.89
CA PRO A 139 -6.89 -8.08 4.65
C PRO A 139 -8.35 -8.50 4.80
N LYS A 140 -8.60 -9.81 4.75
CA LYS A 140 -9.92 -10.42 5.01
C LYS A 140 -10.28 -10.41 6.50
N THR A 141 -9.27 -10.63 7.33
CA THR A 141 -9.35 -10.68 8.79
C THR A 141 -9.60 -9.27 9.32
N PRO A 142 -10.74 -8.98 9.98
CA PRO A 142 -10.97 -7.68 10.60
C PRO A 142 -9.94 -7.44 11.72
N LEU A 143 -9.81 -6.18 12.13
CA LEU A 143 -8.97 -5.85 13.28
C LEU A 143 -9.53 -6.56 14.54
N PRO A 144 -8.66 -7.10 15.42
CA PRO A 144 -9.09 -7.94 16.54
C PRO A 144 -9.92 -7.18 17.59
N ASP A 145 -9.79 -5.87 17.63
CA ASP A 145 -10.53 -4.95 18.50
C ASP A 145 -11.82 -4.42 17.85
N GLN A 146 -12.07 -4.72 16.57
CA GLN A 146 -13.25 -4.25 15.84
C GLN A 146 -14.40 -5.26 15.98
N ILE A 147 -15.36 -4.95 16.86
CA ILE A 147 -16.58 -5.74 17.06
C ILE A 147 -17.74 -5.10 16.31
N THR A 148 -18.34 -5.85 15.38
CA THR A 148 -19.56 -5.42 14.66
C THR A 148 -20.79 -5.92 15.41
N VAL A 149 -21.55 -5.01 16.01
CA VAL A 149 -22.84 -5.34 16.65
C VAL A 149 -23.93 -5.28 15.59
N HIS A 150 -24.55 -6.43 15.30
CA HIS A 150 -25.67 -6.51 14.38
C HIS A 150 -26.95 -6.05 15.07
N GLN A 151 -27.79 -5.31 14.33
CA GLN A 151 -29.12 -4.97 14.82
C GLN A 151 -29.96 -6.24 14.98
N PRO A 152 -30.84 -6.31 16.00
CA PRO A 152 -31.78 -7.39 16.11
C PRO A 152 -32.62 -7.45 14.82
N LYS A 153 -33.06 -8.66 14.46
CA LYS A 153 -34.05 -8.81 13.39
C LYS A 153 -35.34 -8.16 13.88
N ASP A 154 -36.04 -7.48 12.98
CA ASP A 154 -37.39 -7.01 13.29
C ASP A 154 -38.25 -8.24 13.62
N ASP A 155 -38.97 -8.18 14.74
CA ASP A 155 -39.94 -9.20 15.09
C ASP A 155 -41.08 -9.11 14.06
N GLU A 156 -41.01 -9.91 12.99
CA GLU A 156 -42.21 -10.28 12.25
C GLU A 156 -43.16 -10.89 13.29
N ASP A 157 -44.34 -10.29 13.48
CA ASP A 157 -45.42 -10.79 14.33
C ASP A 157 -45.47 -12.31 14.24
N MET A 158 -44.87 -12.98 15.23
CA MET A 158 -44.91 -14.43 15.36
C MET A 158 -46.39 -14.77 15.33
N GLY A 159 -46.75 -15.59 14.34
CA GLY A 159 -48.10 -15.82 13.83
C GLY A 159 -49.22 -15.73 14.85
N GLY A 160 -50.34 -15.15 14.39
CA GLY A 160 -51.54 -14.88 15.15
C GLY A 160 -51.86 -15.91 16.23
N LYS A 161 -52.30 -15.39 17.37
CA LYS A 161 -52.74 -16.10 18.59
C LYS A 161 -53.12 -17.56 18.29
N PRO A 162 -52.57 -18.55 19.02
CA PRO A 162 -52.93 -19.95 18.81
C PRO A 162 -54.45 -20.08 18.84
N TYR A 163 -55.02 -20.73 17.82
CA TYR A 163 -56.46 -20.97 17.72
C TYR A 163 -56.93 -21.75 18.96
N VAL A 164 -57.59 -21.06 19.87
CA VAL A 164 -58.32 -21.69 20.97
C VAL A 164 -59.70 -22.03 20.41
N GLY A 165 -59.90 -23.30 20.05
CA GLY A 165 -61.22 -23.81 19.68
C GLY A 165 -62.22 -23.61 20.83
N LYS A 166 -63.50 -23.42 20.48
CA LYS A 166 -64.61 -23.39 21.43
C LYS A 166 -64.76 -24.71 22.18
#